data_AF-A0A514TTZ5-F1
#
_entry.id   AF-A0A514TTZ5-F1
#
_cell.length_a   1.000
_cell.length_b   1.000
_cell.length_c   1.000
_cell.angle_alpha   90.00
_cell.angle_beta   90.00
_cell.angle_gamma   90.00
#
_symmetry.space_group_name_H-M   'P 1'
#
loop_
_entity.id
_entity.type
_entity.pdbx_description
1 polymer ?
#
loop_
_entity_poly.entity_id
_entity_poly.type
_entity_poly.pdbx_seq_one_letter_code
_entity_poly.pdbx_strand_id
1 'polypeptide(L)'
;MNLHFIIIAGFFVPAVLGMFSTTIVDYLHGLENDCASKSGASKNDVELARKNKFIPDNQKMSEFAKCMLQKFKVMNPDGSVNQNIMEYEVPSDVPNIKEQVSETCKTRVGQNDNESARNIMNCFFERNQLVLAYE
;
A
#
# COMPACT_ATOMS: atom_id res chain seq x y z
N MET A 1 34.29 47.81 18.93
CA MET A 1 34.36 46.85 17.80
C MET A 1 34.63 45.48 18.40
N ASN A 2 33.63 44.61 18.34
CA ASN A 2 33.68 43.14 18.33
C ASN A 2 32.23 42.65 18.47
N LEU A 3 31.55 42.69 17.33
CA LEU A 3 30.19 42.22 17.10
C LEU A 3 30.25 40.70 16.92
N HIS A 4 30.10 39.94 18.00
CA HIS A 4 29.86 38.50 17.87
C HIS A 4 28.40 38.30 17.47
N PHE A 5 28.20 38.02 16.18
CA PHE A 5 26.95 37.50 15.64
C PHE A 5 26.57 36.23 16.39
N ILE A 6 25.64 36.34 17.34
CA ILE A 6 24.93 35.20 17.87
C ILE A 6 24.04 34.71 16.73
N ILE A 7 24.52 33.70 16.01
CA ILE A 7 23.76 32.97 15.00
C ILE A 7 22.58 32.34 15.73
N ILE A 8 21.41 32.94 15.56
CA ILE A 8 20.11 32.33 15.85
C ILE A 8 19.99 31.16 14.87
N ALA A 9 20.57 30.02 15.24
CA ALA A 9 20.31 28.76 14.56
C ALA A 9 18.93 28.30 15.00
N GLY A 10 17.90 28.88 14.35
CA GLY A 10 16.56 28.33 14.34
C GLY A 10 16.60 26.92 13.76
N PHE A 11 16.81 25.93 14.62
CA PHE A 11 16.49 24.54 14.33
C PHE A 11 14.97 24.37 14.49
N PHE A 12 14.21 24.99 13.59
CA PHE A 12 12.93 24.42 13.22
C PHE A 12 13.29 23.14 12.48
N VAL A 13 13.35 22.02 13.20
CA VAL A 13 13.35 20.70 12.59
C VAL A 13 12.07 20.66 11.75
N PRO A 14 12.14 20.66 10.41
CA PRO A 14 10.94 20.47 9.62
C PRO A 14 10.42 19.09 10.00
N ALA A 15 9.14 19.02 10.35
CA ALA A 15 8.45 17.77 10.60
C ALA A 15 8.86 16.76 9.54
N VAL A 16 9.47 15.65 9.97
CA VAL A 16 9.75 14.50 9.12
C VAL A 16 8.40 13.87 8.79
N LEU A 17 7.64 14.52 7.91
CA LEU A 17 6.64 13.84 7.12
C LEU A 17 7.46 12.92 6.21
N GLY A 18 7.35 11.61 6.43
CA GLY A 18 7.88 10.61 5.51
C GLY A 18 7.19 10.76 4.16
N MET A 19 7.60 11.75 3.38
CA MET A 19 7.17 11.90 2.01
C MET A 19 7.90 10.81 1.24
N PHE A 20 7.17 9.81 0.76
CA PHE A 20 7.65 9.01 -0.35
C PHE A 20 8.21 9.95 -1.43
N SER A 21 9.35 9.60 -2.01
CA SER A 21 9.87 10.38 -3.14
C SER A 21 8.81 10.40 -4.25
N THR A 22 8.73 11.50 -4.99
CA THR A 22 7.78 11.64 -6.10
C THR A 22 7.86 10.46 -7.07
N THR A 23 9.06 9.92 -7.29
CA THR A 23 9.29 8.72 -8.11
C THR A 23 8.56 7.47 -7.60
N ILE A 24 8.50 7.24 -6.28
CA ILE A 24 7.78 6.08 -5.72
C ILE A 24 6.26 6.28 -5.89
N VAL A 25 5.79 7.51 -5.70
CA VAL A 25 4.37 7.86 -5.87
C VAL A 25 3.93 7.66 -7.31
N ASP A 26 4.73 8.13 -8.27
CA ASP A 26 4.48 7.92 -9.71
C ASP A 26 4.46 6.43 -10.08
N TYR A 27 5.37 5.65 -9.51
CA TYR A 27 5.40 4.20 -9.69
C TYR A 27 4.12 3.53 -9.15
N LEU A 28 3.71 3.87 -7.92
CA LEU A 28 2.48 3.33 -7.32
C LEU A 28 1.23 3.73 -8.12
N HIS A 29 1.13 4.97 -8.58
CA HIS A 29 0.09 5.41 -9.50
C HIS A 29 0.05 4.58 -10.78
N GLY A 30 1.22 4.25 -11.34
CA GLY A 30 1.33 3.38 -12.50
C GLY A 30 0.72 1.99 -12.25
N LEU A 31 0.99 1.40 -11.08
CA LEU A 31 0.43 0.09 -10.70
C LEU A 31 -1.10 0.16 -10.51
N GLU A 32 -1.57 1.20 -9.82
CA GLU A 32 -3.00 1.40 -9.57
C GLU A 32 -3.79 1.59 -10.85
N ASN A 33 -3.27 2.40 -11.79
CA ASN A 33 -3.90 2.62 -13.08
C ASN A 33 -3.97 1.33 -13.91
N ASP A 34 -2.89 0.52 -13.94
CA ASP A 34 -2.90 -0.79 -14.60
C ASP A 34 -3.96 -1.72 -13.99
N CYS A 35 -4.00 -1.82 -12.65
CA CYS A 35 -4.93 -2.70 -11.96
C CYS A 35 -6.39 -2.22 -12.03
N ALA A 36 -6.63 -0.91 -11.99
CA ALA A 36 -7.95 -0.33 -12.18
C ALA A 36 -8.46 -0.59 -13.61
N SER A 37 -7.59 -0.42 -14.61
CA SER A 37 -7.93 -0.72 -16.01
C SER A 37 -8.28 -2.19 -16.23
N LYS A 38 -7.58 -3.13 -15.58
CA LYS A 38 -7.81 -4.58 -15.74
C LYS A 38 -9.08 -5.05 -15.04
N SER A 39 -9.35 -4.51 -13.85
CA SER A 39 -10.53 -4.88 -13.05
C SER A 39 -11.80 -4.11 -13.45
N GLY A 40 -11.66 -3.03 -14.22
CA GLY A 40 -12.76 -2.12 -14.52
C GLY A 40 -13.23 -1.29 -13.32
N ALA A 41 -12.41 -1.19 -12.27
CA ALA A 41 -12.62 -0.26 -11.16
C ALA A 41 -12.46 1.18 -11.64
N SER A 42 -13.34 2.07 -11.19
CA SER A 42 -13.22 3.49 -11.51
C SER A 42 -12.17 4.16 -10.62
N LYS A 43 -11.67 5.32 -11.06
CA LYS A 43 -10.81 6.16 -10.23
C LYS A 43 -11.45 6.49 -8.88
N ASN A 44 -12.77 6.72 -8.87
CA ASN A 44 -13.52 6.98 -7.65
C ASN A 44 -13.55 5.76 -6.71
N ASP A 45 -13.61 4.54 -7.24
CA ASP A 45 -13.58 3.32 -6.41
C ASP A 45 -12.23 3.16 -5.71
N VAL A 46 -11.13 3.39 -6.43
CA VAL A 46 -9.76 3.36 -5.88
C VAL A 46 -9.56 4.47 -4.85
N GLU A 47 -10.05 5.67 -5.14
CA GLU A 47 -10.01 6.81 -4.22
C GLU A 47 -10.79 6.56 -2.93
N LEU A 48 -11.98 5.96 -3.03
CA LEU A 48 -12.76 5.56 -1.86
C LEU A 48 -12.04 4.48 -1.06
N ALA A 49 -11.44 3.49 -1.73
CA ALA A 49 -10.67 2.44 -1.07
C ALA A 49 -9.45 3.00 -0.33
N ARG A 50 -8.73 3.95 -0.94
CA ARG A 50 -7.61 4.66 -0.33
C ARG A 50 -8.04 5.44 0.91
N LYS A 51 -9.08 6.27 0.80
CA LYS A 51 -9.58 7.10 1.91
C LYS A 51 -10.10 6.27 3.08
N ASN A 52 -10.84 5.22 2.77
CA ASN A 52 -11.44 4.36 3.78
C ASN A 52 -10.48 3.26 4.27
N LYS A 53 -9.32 3.09 3.62
CA LYS A 53 -8.39 1.97 3.84
C LYS A 53 -9.13 0.64 3.82
N PHE A 54 -9.94 0.43 2.79
CA PHE A 54 -10.83 -0.73 2.70
C PHE A 54 -11.22 -1.05 1.26
N ILE A 55 -11.06 -2.31 0.88
CA ILE A 55 -11.54 -2.89 -0.37
C ILE A 55 -12.95 -3.45 -0.15
N PRO A 56 -13.99 -2.87 -0.79
CA PRO A 56 -15.35 -3.36 -0.67
C PRO A 56 -15.55 -4.73 -1.32
N ASP A 57 -16.54 -5.47 -0.82
CA ASP A 57 -16.98 -6.75 -1.39
C ASP A 57 -17.78 -6.53 -2.70
N ASN A 58 -17.04 -6.29 -3.77
CA ASN A 58 -17.56 -6.38 -5.13
C ASN A 58 -16.49 -6.94 -6.06
N GLN A 59 -16.93 -7.47 -7.20
CA GLN A 59 -16.06 -8.17 -8.14
C GLN A 59 -14.89 -7.30 -8.61
N LYS A 60 -15.16 -6.08 -9.08
CA LYS A 60 -14.15 -5.16 -9.62
C LYS A 60 -13.08 -4.84 -8.57
N MET A 61 -13.48 -4.51 -7.35
CA MET A 61 -12.51 -4.16 -6.31
C MET A 61 -11.76 -5.37 -5.76
N SER A 62 -12.36 -6.56 -5.81
CA SER A 62 -11.67 -7.80 -5.45
C SER A 62 -10.62 -8.18 -6.51
N GLU A 63 -10.94 -8.00 -7.79
CA GLU A 63 -9.99 -8.16 -8.91
C GLU A 63 -8.88 -7.10 -8.88
N PHE A 64 -9.21 -5.85 -8.53
CA PHE A 64 -8.24 -4.79 -8.29
C PHE A 64 -7.26 -5.19 -7.18
N ALA A 65 -7.78 -5.64 -6.03
CA ALA A 65 -6.96 -6.09 -4.91
C ALA A 65 -6.06 -7.26 -5.30
N LYS A 66 -6.59 -8.24 -6.03
CA LYS A 66 -5.80 -9.37 -6.55
C LYS A 66 -4.66 -8.89 -7.43
N CYS A 67 -4.94 -8.00 -8.38
CA CYS A 67 -3.91 -7.42 -9.25
C CYS A 67 -2.83 -6.70 -8.43
N MET A 68 -3.21 -5.83 -7.49
CA MET A 68 -2.26 -5.11 -6.65
C MET A 68 -1.40 -6.05 -5.80
N LEU A 69 -2.00 -7.05 -5.16
CA LEU A 69 -1.26 -8.03 -4.37
C LEU A 69 -0.33 -8.90 -5.21
N GLN A 70 -0.64 -9.13 -6.49
CA GLN A 70 0.29 -9.76 -7.43
C GLN A 70 1.47 -8.85 -7.77
N LYS A 71 1.24 -7.54 -7.98
CA LYS A 71 2.33 -6.56 -8.17
C LYS A 71 3.23 -6.48 -6.95
N PHE A 72 2.66 -6.59 -5.76
CA PHE A 72 3.39 -6.59 -4.49
C PHE A 72 3.92 -7.97 -4.09
N LYS A 73 3.81 -8.98 -4.96
CA LYS A 73 4.31 -10.35 -4.74
C LYS A 73 3.74 -11.05 -3.49
N VAL A 74 2.62 -10.55 -2.96
CA VAL A 74 1.85 -11.19 -1.88
C VAL A 74 1.07 -12.39 -2.43
N MET A 75 0.63 -12.28 -3.69
CA MET A 75 -0.01 -13.35 -4.42
C MET A 75 0.77 -13.67 -5.71
N ASN A 76 0.73 -14.93 -6.11
CA ASN A 76 1.30 -15.41 -7.35
C ASN A 76 0.38 -15.08 -8.55
N PRO A 77 0.90 -15.12 -9.78
CA PRO A 77 0.10 -14.87 -10.99
C PRO A 77 -1.11 -15.80 -11.16
N ASP A 78 -1.03 -17.02 -10.62
CA ASP A 78 -2.13 -18.00 -10.65
C ASP A 78 -3.23 -17.73 -9.60
N GLY A 79 -3.05 -16.74 -8.73
CA GLY A 79 -4.00 -16.39 -7.67
C GLY A 79 -3.76 -17.11 -6.35
N SER A 80 -2.74 -17.96 -6.23
CA SER A 80 -2.33 -18.52 -4.94
C SER A 80 -1.57 -17.48 -4.09
N VAL A 81 -1.61 -17.63 -2.77
CA VAL A 81 -0.86 -16.75 -1.86
C VAL A 81 0.62 -17.14 -1.86
N ASN A 82 1.51 -16.17 -2.09
CA ASN A 82 2.96 -16.40 -2.01
C ASN A 82 3.35 -16.65 -0.55
N GLN A 83 3.90 -17.82 -0.25
CA GLN A 83 4.27 -18.18 1.12
C GLN A 83 5.57 -17.51 1.59
N ASN A 84 6.41 -17.05 0.65
CA ASN A 84 7.68 -16.40 0.94
C ASN A 84 7.50 -14.89 1.20
N ILE A 85 7.24 -14.53 2.45
CA ILE A 85 7.03 -13.13 2.87
C ILE A 85 8.24 -12.20 2.61
N MET A 86 9.44 -12.77 2.44
CA MET A 86 10.65 -12.00 2.15
C MET A 86 10.61 -11.35 0.76
N GLU A 87 9.82 -11.92 -0.16
CA GLU A 87 9.65 -11.41 -1.52
C GLU A 87 8.63 -10.28 -1.63
N TYR A 88 7.83 -10.04 -0.59
CA TYR A 88 6.72 -9.09 -0.69
C TYR A 88 7.28 -7.68 -0.95
N GLU A 89 6.56 -6.85 -1.70
CA GLU A 89 6.95 -5.47 -2.04
C GLU A 89 5.82 -4.51 -1.66
N VAL A 90 5.27 -4.69 -0.46
CA VAL A 90 4.15 -3.88 0.04
C VAL A 90 4.64 -2.48 0.44
N PRO A 91 4.13 -1.41 -0.17
CA PRO A 91 4.48 -0.03 0.21
C PRO A 91 3.84 0.34 1.55
N SER A 92 4.59 0.93 2.46
CA SER A 92 4.14 1.35 3.79
C SER A 92 4.81 2.66 4.23
N ASP A 93 4.06 3.56 4.86
CA ASP A 93 4.51 4.86 5.37
C ASP A 93 4.89 4.84 6.87
N VAL A 94 4.75 3.69 7.52
CA VAL A 94 5.06 3.49 8.95
C VAL A 94 6.29 2.58 9.13
N PRO A 95 6.89 2.53 10.33
CA PRO A 95 7.97 1.60 10.63
C PRO A 95 7.60 0.17 10.24
N ASN A 96 8.49 -0.45 9.45
CA ASN A 96 8.20 -1.65 8.71
C ASN A 96 8.15 -2.90 9.62
N ILE A 97 6.96 -3.26 10.12
CA ILE A 97 6.70 -4.55 10.78
C ILE A 97 6.23 -5.59 9.74
N LYS A 98 6.78 -5.51 8.52
CA LYS A 98 6.39 -6.30 7.35
C LYS A 98 6.24 -7.77 7.66
N GLU A 99 7.23 -8.34 8.32
CA GLU A 99 7.31 -9.78 8.53
C GLU A 99 6.13 -10.26 9.38
N GLN A 100 5.94 -9.69 10.56
CA GLN A 100 4.84 -10.04 11.46
C GLN A 100 3.46 -9.83 10.81
N VAL A 101 3.28 -8.70 10.12
CA VAL A 101 2.00 -8.39 9.48
C VAL A 101 1.75 -9.26 8.26
N SER A 102 2.79 -9.55 7.46
CA SER A 102 2.68 -10.44 6.31
C SER A 102 2.38 -11.87 6.74
N GLU A 103 3.04 -12.39 7.78
CA GLU A 103 2.72 -13.70 8.37
C GLU A 103 1.27 -13.78 8.84
N THR A 104 0.75 -12.70 9.42
CA THR A 104 -0.65 -12.66 9.86
C THR A 104 -1.60 -12.58 8.67
N CYS A 105 -1.38 -11.64 7.76
CA CYS A 105 -2.33 -11.33 6.70
C CYS A 105 -2.38 -12.39 5.62
N LYS A 106 -1.27 -13.07 5.29
CA LYS A 106 -1.26 -14.15 4.28
C LYS A 106 -2.19 -15.31 4.61
N THR A 107 -2.59 -15.46 5.89
CA THR A 107 -3.51 -16.51 6.35
C THR A 107 -5.00 -16.16 6.12
N ARG A 108 -5.32 -14.93 5.70
CA ARG A 108 -6.70 -14.46 5.49
C ARG A 108 -7.27 -14.95 4.15
N VAL A 109 -7.31 -16.25 3.96
CA VAL A 109 -7.87 -16.89 2.75
C VAL A 109 -9.40 -16.92 2.77
N GLY A 110 -10.01 -16.74 1.61
CA GLY A 110 -11.46 -16.83 1.38
C GLY A 110 -11.85 -18.10 0.62
N GLN A 111 -13.07 -18.14 0.09
CA GLN A 111 -13.58 -19.27 -0.69
C GLN A 111 -12.94 -19.36 -2.08
N ASN A 112 -12.42 -18.24 -2.59
CA ASN A 112 -11.72 -18.14 -3.87
C ASN A 112 -10.55 -17.13 -3.76
N ASP A 113 -9.80 -17.01 -4.86
CA ASP A 113 -8.64 -16.13 -4.98
C ASP A 113 -8.99 -14.65 -4.86
N ASN A 114 -10.10 -14.19 -5.45
CA ASN A 114 -10.57 -12.81 -5.35
C ASN A 114 -10.97 -12.44 -3.91
N GLU A 115 -11.68 -13.32 -3.23
CA GLU A 115 -12.05 -13.13 -1.82
C GLU A 115 -10.80 -13.13 -0.93
N SER A 116 -9.87 -14.07 -1.17
CA SER A 116 -8.58 -14.10 -0.47
C SER A 116 -7.81 -12.80 -0.67
N ALA A 117 -7.71 -12.31 -1.90
CA ALA A 117 -7.03 -11.06 -2.21
C ALA A 117 -7.61 -9.86 -1.45
N ARG A 118 -8.94 -9.73 -1.47
CA ARG A 118 -9.64 -8.68 -0.73
C ARG A 118 -9.36 -8.78 0.77
N ASN A 119 -9.50 -9.97 1.35
CA ASN A 119 -9.31 -10.18 2.78
C ASN A 119 -7.86 -9.90 3.22
N ILE A 120 -6.89 -10.32 2.42
CA ILE A 120 -5.47 -10.06 2.67
C ILE A 120 -5.16 -8.56 2.59
N MET A 121 -5.61 -7.88 1.52
CA MET A 121 -5.37 -6.44 1.35
C MET A 121 -6.01 -5.62 2.47
N ASN A 122 -7.23 -5.96 2.87
CA ASN A 122 -7.91 -5.35 4.01
C ASN A 122 -7.16 -5.57 5.32
N CYS A 123 -6.59 -6.76 5.54
CA CYS A 123 -5.74 -7.01 6.72
C CYS A 123 -4.49 -6.11 6.75
N PHE A 124 -3.85 -5.85 5.61
CA PHE A 124 -2.74 -4.90 5.55
C PHE A 124 -3.19 -3.46 5.86
N PHE A 125 -4.36 -3.06 5.34
CA PHE A 125 -4.95 -1.75 5.64
C PHE A 125 -5.29 -1.57 7.13
N GLU A 126 -5.94 -2.56 7.76
CA GLU A 126 -6.27 -2.57 9.20
C GLU A 126 -5.03 -2.35 10.08
N ARG A 127 -3.88 -2.80 9.59
CA ARG A 127 -2.59 -2.72 10.29
C ARG A 127 -1.73 -1.54 9.84
N ASN A 128 -2.25 -0.70 8.96
CA ASN A 128 -1.54 0.42 8.34
C ASN A 128 -0.19 0.00 7.70
N GLN A 129 -0.11 -1.23 7.16
CA GLN A 129 1.10 -1.74 6.48
C GLN A 129 0.97 -1.74 4.97
N LEU A 130 -0.05 -1.07 4.42
CA LEU A 130 -0.23 -0.86 3.00
C LEU A 130 -0.81 0.53 2.76
N VAL A 131 -0.24 1.24 1.79
CA VAL A 131 -0.77 2.50 1.27
C VAL A 131 -1.05 2.39 -0.22
N LEU A 132 -2.03 3.18 -0.67
CA LEU A 132 -2.24 3.50 -2.08
C LEU A 132 -1.69 4.90 -2.36
N ALA A 133 -1.29 5.16 -3.60
CA ALA A 133 -0.76 6.43 -4.08
C ALA A 133 -1.75 7.56 -3.80
N TYR A 134 -1.24 8.69 -3.31
CA TYR A 134 -2.05 9.89 -3.14
C TYR A 134 -2.13 10.66 -4.45
N GLU A 135 -3.29 11.22 -4.77
CA GLU A 135 -3.43 12.22 -5.86
C GLU A 135 -2.62 13.49 -5.62
#